data_AF-A0A7X6SQZ8-F1
#
_entry.id   AF-A0A7X6SQZ8-F1
#
_cell.length_a   1.000
_cell.length_b   1.000
_cell.length_c   1.000
_cell.angle_alpha   90.00
_cell.angle_beta   90.00
_cell.angle_gamma   90.00
#
_symmetry.space_group_name_H-M   'P 1'
#
loop_
_entity.id
_entity.type
_entity.pdbx_description
1 polymer ?
#
loop_
_entity_poly.entity_id
_entity_poly.type
_entity_poly.pdbx_seq_one_letter_code
_entity_poly.pdbx_strand_id
1 'polypeptide(L)'
;LICIHGAVERFGRTLVHQQEVLNNIADMIIETYLSESLSLRVQKLESLKSDTAVYRDILDVNIFDAAFRIRKSAYDAIYAFAEEEQAGALIRTVDSLTAVKGVNVKSARRRIADKLIEDNAYKF
;
A
#
# COMPACT_ATOMS: atom_id res chain seq x y z
N LEU A 1 -9.95 -7.07 1.00
CA LEU A 1 -11.19 -7.66 1.58
C LEU A 1 -10.99 -9.04 2.23
N ILE A 2 -10.03 -9.87 1.78
CA ILE A 2 -9.79 -11.21 2.34
C ILE A 2 -9.51 -11.23 3.87
N CYS A 3 -8.72 -10.29 4.40
CA CYS A 3 -8.38 -10.26 5.82
C CYS A 3 -9.56 -9.84 6.71
N ILE A 4 -10.40 -8.89 6.24
CA ILE A 4 -11.62 -8.49 6.96
C ILE A 4 -12.57 -9.67 7.06
N HIS A 5 -12.79 -10.35 5.94
CA HIS A 5 -13.65 -11.53 5.90
C HIS A 5 -13.14 -12.62 6.85
N GLY A 6 -11.86 -13.00 6.76
CA GLY A 6 -11.28 -14.01 7.64
C GLY A 6 -11.31 -13.63 9.12
N ALA A 7 -11.05 -12.38 9.47
CA ALA A 7 -11.13 -11.90 10.84
C ALA A 7 -12.57 -11.91 11.39
N VAL A 8 -13.55 -11.54 10.56
CA VAL A 8 -14.98 -11.62 10.92
C VAL A 8 -15.44 -13.07 11.09
N GLU A 9 -15.00 -13.98 10.23
CA GLU A 9 -15.32 -15.41 10.37
C GLU A 9 -14.72 -16.00 11.65
N ARG A 10 -13.48 -15.62 12.01
CA ARG A 10 -12.80 -16.14 13.21
C ARG A 10 -13.37 -15.60 14.51
N PHE A 11 -13.55 -14.28 14.60
CA PHE A 11 -13.86 -13.60 15.85
C PHE A 11 -15.33 -13.19 15.97
N GLY A 12 -16.05 -13.09 14.85
CA GLY A 12 -17.45 -12.69 14.83
C GLY A 12 -17.69 -11.38 15.58
N ARG A 13 -18.57 -11.43 16.59
CA ARG A 13 -18.93 -10.25 17.40
C ARG A 13 -17.80 -9.73 18.28
N THR A 14 -16.78 -10.54 18.59
CA THR A 14 -15.68 -10.14 19.48
C THR A 14 -14.51 -9.50 18.72
N LEU A 15 -14.60 -9.37 17.40
CA LEU A 15 -13.56 -8.73 16.57
C LEU A 15 -13.18 -7.33 17.06
N VAL A 16 -14.14 -6.56 17.59
CA VAL A 16 -13.91 -5.22 18.14
C VAL A 16 -12.89 -5.20 19.29
N HIS A 17 -12.68 -6.34 19.96
CA HIS A 17 -11.69 -6.48 21.03
C HIS A 17 -10.31 -6.88 20.51
N GLN A 18 -10.18 -7.29 19.25
CA GLN A 18 -8.92 -7.65 18.60
C GLN A 18 -8.32 -6.40 17.92
N GLN A 19 -7.90 -5.43 18.71
CA GLN A 19 -7.50 -4.12 18.20
C GLN A 19 -6.28 -4.19 17.27
N GLU A 20 -5.34 -5.09 17.55
CA GLU A 20 -4.14 -5.30 16.75
C GLU A 20 -4.48 -5.79 15.34
N VAL A 21 -5.44 -6.72 15.23
CA VAL A 21 -5.93 -7.22 13.93
C VAL A 21 -6.65 -6.12 13.17
N LEU A 22 -7.48 -5.34 13.87
CA LEU A 22 -8.17 -4.20 13.28
C LEU A 22 -7.21 -3.10 12.81
N ASN A 23 -6.16 -2.82 13.57
CA ASN A 23 -5.13 -1.84 13.20
C ASN A 23 -4.38 -2.29 11.95
N ASN A 24 -3.96 -3.57 11.87
CA ASN A 24 -3.34 -4.11 10.67
C ASN A 24 -4.25 -3.98 9.44
N ILE A 25 -5.55 -4.23 9.61
CA ILE A 25 -6.54 -4.06 8.54
C ILE A 25 -6.69 -2.59 8.15
N ALA A 26 -6.75 -1.69 9.13
CA ALA A 26 -6.87 -0.26 8.90
C ALA A 26 -5.65 0.28 8.15
N ASP A 27 -4.43 -0.13 8.52
CA ASP A 27 -3.19 0.26 7.84
C ASP A 27 -3.22 -0.14 6.36
N MET A 28 -3.67 -1.37 6.05
CA MET A 28 -3.83 -1.80 4.65
C MET A 28 -4.82 -0.93 3.87
N ILE A 29 -5.93 -0.54 4.50
CA ILE A 29 -6.95 0.31 3.87
C ILE A 29 -6.38 1.71 3.62
N ILE A 30 -5.68 2.28 4.60
CA ILE A 30 -5.09 3.62 4.53
C ILE A 30 -4.07 3.68 3.37
N GLU A 31 -3.16 2.71 3.31
CA GLU A 31 -2.16 2.63 2.23
C GLU A 31 -2.84 2.48 0.86
N THR A 32 -3.84 1.61 0.76
CA THR A 32 -4.59 1.42 -0.49
C THR A 32 -5.26 2.72 -0.94
N TYR A 33 -5.94 3.41 -0.02
CA TYR A 33 -6.64 4.66 -0.31
C TYR A 33 -5.68 5.79 -0.72
N LEU A 34 -4.55 5.91 -0.02
CA LEU A 34 -3.51 6.90 -0.34
C LEU A 34 -2.94 6.64 -1.74
N SER A 35 -2.56 5.40 -2.02
CA SER A 35 -2.01 4.99 -3.31
C SER A 35 -2.99 5.18 -4.46
N GLU A 36 -4.27 4.85 -4.26
CA GLU A 36 -5.31 5.09 -5.26
C GLU A 36 -5.52 6.58 -5.52
N SER A 37 -5.64 7.38 -4.46
CA SER A 37 -5.82 8.83 -4.55
C SER A 37 -4.66 9.49 -5.31
N LEU A 38 -3.42 9.09 -5.01
CA LEU A 38 -2.24 9.56 -5.72
C LEU A 38 -2.24 9.09 -7.19
N SER A 39 -2.59 7.83 -7.44
CA SER A 39 -2.65 7.28 -8.80
C SER A 39 -3.63 8.06 -9.69
N LEU A 40 -4.84 8.31 -9.18
CA LEU A 40 -5.87 9.10 -9.87
C LEU A 40 -5.43 10.55 -10.09
N ARG A 41 -4.74 11.17 -9.12
CA ARG A 41 -4.17 12.52 -9.28
C ARG A 41 -3.19 12.57 -10.44
N VAL A 42 -2.25 11.63 -10.50
CA VAL A 42 -1.25 11.64 -11.57
C VAL A 42 -1.87 11.28 -12.92
N GLN A 43 -2.80 10.34 -12.97
CA GLN A 43 -3.56 10.04 -14.20
C GLN A 43 -4.28 11.29 -14.75
N LYS A 44 -4.85 12.10 -13.85
CA LYS A 44 -5.46 13.38 -14.23
C LYS A 44 -4.42 14.39 -14.73
N LEU A 45 -3.23 14.47 -14.14
CA LEU A 45 -2.16 15.36 -14.63
C LEU A 45 -1.64 14.93 -16.00
N GLU A 46 -1.49 13.62 -16.22
CA GLU A 46 -1.07 13.04 -17.49
C GLU A 46 -2.08 13.36 -18.61
N SER A 47 -3.39 13.32 -18.31
CA SER A 47 -4.42 13.67 -19.29
C SER A 47 -4.42 15.16 -19.68
N LEU A 48 -3.86 16.03 -18.84
CA LEU A 48 -3.69 17.46 -19.12
C LEU A 48 -2.39 17.78 -19.91
N LYS A 49 -1.65 16.76 -20.38
CA LYS A 49 -0.37 16.90 -21.12
C LYS A 49 0.68 17.72 -20.35
N SER A 50 0.67 17.64 -19.02
CA SER A 50 1.70 18.26 -18.18
C SER A 50 2.99 17.43 -18.18
N ASP A 51 4.12 18.05 -17.83
CA ASP A 51 5.32 17.27 -17.49
C ASP A 51 5.07 16.54 -16.16
N THR A 52 4.85 15.23 -16.24
CA THR A 52 4.49 14.38 -15.10
C THR A 52 5.61 13.45 -14.65
N ALA A 53 6.84 13.58 -15.18
CA ALA A 53 7.91 12.63 -14.91
C ALA A 53 8.19 12.48 -13.39
N VAL A 54 8.30 13.60 -12.68
CA VAL A 54 8.53 13.59 -11.22
C VAL A 54 7.31 13.06 -10.47
N TYR A 55 6.09 13.34 -10.93
CA TYR A 55 4.86 12.80 -10.34
C TYR A 55 4.77 11.27 -10.53
N ARG A 56 5.31 10.74 -11.62
CA ARG A 56 5.45 9.30 -11.83
C ARG A 56 6.45 8.68 -10.89
N ASP A 57 7.61 9.31 -10.69
CA ASP A 57 8.57 8.86 -9.69
C ASP A 57 7.95 8.83 -8.28
N ILE A 58 7.13 9.84 -7.93
CA ILE A 58 6.42 9.88 -6.64
C ILE A 58 5.43 8.71 -6.53
N LEU A 59 4.62 8.46 -7.56
CA LEU A 59 3.67 7.34 -7.54
C LEU A 59 4.41 5.99 -7.47
N ASP A 60 5.44 5.78 -8.28
CA ASP A 60 6.15 4.51 -8.36
C ASP A 60 6.78 4.15 -7.02
N VAL A 61 7.42 5.13 -6.35
CA VAL A 61 7.96 4.95 -5.00
C VAL A 61 6.85 4.66 -4.00
N ASN A 62 5.73 5.40 -4.06
CA ASN A 62 4.60 5.20 -3.15
C ASN A 62 4.00 3.79 -3.30
N ILE A 63 3.66 3.36 -4.51
CA ILE A 63 3.06 2.05 -4.79
C ILE A 63 4.01 0.93 -4.37
N PHE A 64 5.30 1.07 -4.68
CA PHE A 64 6.30 0.08 -4.31
C PHE A 64 6.35 -0.08 -2.79
N ASP A 65 6.53 1.01 -2.05
CA ASP A 65 6.65 0.95 -0.59
C ASP A 65 5.31 0.54 0.08
N ALA A 66 4.17 1.01 -0.44
CA ALA A 66 2.84 0.67 0.07
C ALA A 66 2.54 -0.82 -0.08
N ALA A 67 2.94 -1.45 -1.19
CA ALA A 67 2.75 -2.88 -1.38
C ALA A 67 3.47 -3.72 -0.32
N PHE A 68 4.68 -3.32 0.11
CA PHE A 68 5.38 -4.01 1.20
C PHE A 68 4.72 -3.77 2.57
N ARG A 69 4.25 -2.55 2.84
CA ARG A 69 3.52 -2.24 4.09
C ARG A 69 2.23 -3.05 4.16
N ILE A 70 1.42 -3.05 3.10
CA ILE A 70 0.20 -3.85 3.00
C ILE A 70 0.51 -5.33 3.19
N ARG A 71 1.55 -5.86 2.52
CA ARG A 71 1.97 -7.26 2.68
C ARG A 71 2.30 -7.57 4.15
N LYS A 72 3.07 -6.72 4.82
CA LYS A 72 3.44 -6.95 6.23
C LYS A 72 2.21 -6.93 7.14
N SER A 73 1.34 -5.93 7.04
CA SER A 73 0.13 -5.85 7.85
C SER A 73 -0.82 -7.02 7.59
N ALA A 74 -0.92 -7.48 6.34
CA ALA A 74 -1.71 -8.65 5.98
C ALA A 74 -1.15 -9.93 6.63
N TYR A 75 0.17 -10.12 6.62
CA TYR A 75 0.81 -11.26 7.29
C TYR A 75 0.46 -11.27 8.78
N ASP A 76 0.65 -10.14 9.46
CA ASP A 76 0.40 -10.03 10.89
C ASP A 76 -1.08 -10.27 11.23
N ALA A 77 -2.00 -9.76 10.40
CA ALA A 77 -3.42 -10.05 10.56
C ALA A 77 -3.73 -11.54 10.34
N ILE A 78 -3.27 -12.13 9.23
CA ILE A 78 -3.57 -13.53 8.87
C ILE A 78 -3.08 -14.49 9.96
N TYR A 79 -1.85 -14.34 10.43
CA TYR A 79 -1.33 -15.22 11.49
C TYR A 79 -2.00 -15.01 12.84
N ALA A 80 -2.73 -13.90 13.04
CA ALA A 80 -3.51 -13.68 14.25
C ALA A 80 -4.92 -14.29 14.18
N PHE A 81 -5.52 -14.45 12.99
CA PHE A 81 -6.89 -14.97 12.86
C PHE A 81 -7.02 -16.36 12.22
N ALA A 82 -6.04 -16.81 11.43
CA ALA A 82 -6.11 -18.06 10.68
C ALA A 82 -5.33 -19.20 11.36
N GLU A 83 -5.87 -20.42 11.29
CA GLU A 83 -5.16 -21.63 11.68
C GLU A 83 -4.06 -21.97 10.65
N GLU A 84 -3.06 -22.76 11.02
CA GLU A 84 -1.80 -22.95 10.27
C GLU A 84 -2.00 -23.36 8.79
N GLU A 85 -2.90 -24.29 8.52
CA GLU A 85 -3.19 -24.77 7.16
C GLU A 85 -3.88 -23.70 6.29
N GLN A 86 -4.80 -22.92 6.88
CA GLN A 86 -5.52 -21.85 6.19
C GLN A 86 -4.63 -20.62 5.95
N ALA A 87 -3.76 -20.31 6.92
CA ALA A 87 -2.83 -19.20 6.84
C ALA A 87 -1.93 -19.32 5.60
N GLY A 88 -1.39 -20.51 5.31
CA GLY A 88 -0.52 -20.73 4.16
C GLY A 88 -1.17 -20.37 2.81
N ALA A 89 -2.45 -20.68 2.61
CA ALA A 89 -3.17 -20.32 1.39
C ALA A 89 -3.45 -18.81 1.28
N LEU A 90 -3.83 -18.18 2.41
CA LEU A 90 -4.06 -16.73 2.47
C LEU A 90 -2.78 -15.94 2.21
N ILE A 91 -1.66 -16.37 2.77
CA ILE A 91 -0.35 -15.74 2.57
C ILE A 91 0.07 -15.76 1.09
N ARG A 92 -0.04 -16.91 0.41
CA ARG A 92 0.25 -16.98 -1.04
C ARG A 92 -0.64 -16.03 -1.86
N THR A 93 -1.90 -15.88 -1.44
CA THR A 93 -2.84 -14.94 -2.07
C THR A 93 -2.39 -13.50 -1.86
N VAL A 94 -2.01 -13.13 -0.64
CA VAL A 94 -1.47 -11.80 -0.31
C VAL A 94 -0.22 -11.50 -1.12
N ASP A 95 0.71 -12.45 -1.23
CA ASP A 95 1.94 -12.26 -2.00
C ASP A 95 1.66 -11.93 -3.46
N SER A 96 0.70 -12.63 -4.07
CA SER A 96 0.26 -12.37 -5.44
C SER A 96 -0.44 -11.01 -5.58
N LEU A 97 -1.32 -10.66 -4.65
CA LEU A 97 -2.07 -9.39 -4.68
C LEU A 97 -1.21 -8.15 -4.44
N THR A 98 -0.12 -8.32 -3.69
CA THR A 98 0.83 -7.24 -3.37
C THR A 98 2.09 -7.29 -4.24
N ALA A 99 2.12 -8.15 -5.26
CA ALA A 99 3.23 -8.23 -6.19
C ALA A 99 3.28 -6.97 -7.06
N VAL A 100 4.38 -6.23 -6.96
CA VAL A 100 4.62 -5.00 -7.73
C VAL A 100 5.99 -5.08 -8.41
N LYS A 101 6.11 -4.40 -9.55
CA LYS A 101 7.40 -4.30 -10.25
C LYS A 101 8.43 -3.59 -9.37
N GLY A 102 9.67 -4.08 -9.38
CA GLY A 102 10.78 -3.43 -8.70
C GLY A 102 11.01 -2.00 -9.18
N VAL A 103 11.16 -1.07 -8.23
CA VAL A 103 11.48 0.34 -8.48
C VAL A 103 12.86 0.64 -7.91
N ASN A 104 13.72 1.33 -8.69
CA ASN A 104 14.96 1.88 -8.15
C ASN A 104 14.65 3.14 -7.32
N VAL A 105 14.17 2.92 -6.10
CA VAL A 105 13.70 3.99 -5.20
C VAL A 105 14.78 5.02 -4.91
N LYS A 106 16.06 4.63 -4.92
CA LYS A 106 17.20 5.56 -4.76
C LYS A 106 17.22 6.58 -5.89
N SER A 107 17.18 6.13 -7.14
CA SER A 107 17.25 7.02 -8.29
C SER A 107 15.99 7.88 -8.43
N ALA A 108 14.80 7.30 -8.18
CA ALA A 108 13.54 8.04 -8.19
C ALA A 108 13.51 9.14 -7.12
N ARG A 109 13.87 8.81 -5.87
CA ARG A 109 13.94 9.79 -4.77
C ARG A 109 14.95 10.91 -5.02
N ARG A 110 16.06 10.63 -5.73
CA ARG A 110 17.01 11.68 -6.15
C ARG A 110 16.39 12.66 -7.14
N ARG A 111 15.71 12.17 -8.19
CA ARG A 111 15.02 13.06 -9.15
C ARG A 111 13.94 13.92 -8.48
N ILE A 112 13.19 13.34 -7.54
CA ILE A 112 12.21 14.09 -6.73
C ILE A 112 12.90 15.17 -5.89
N ALA A 113 14.01 14.84 -5.25
CA ALA A 113 14.78 15.79 -4.44
C ALA A 113 15.39 16.91 -5.29
N ASP A 114 15.96 16.59 -6.46
CA ASP A 114 16.52 17.58 -7.39
C ASP A 114 15.45 18.60 -7.80
N LYS A 115 14.22 18.14 -8.05
CA LYS A 115 13.08 19.03 -8.37
C LYS A 115 12.71 19.95 -7.20
N LEU A 116 12.64 19.42 -5.99
CA LEU A 116 12.35 20.21 -4.79
C LEU A 116 13.45 21.24 -4.48
N ILE A 117 14.71 20.89 -4.72
CA ILE A 117 15.87 21.77 -4.53
C ILE A 117 15.81 22.92 -5.55
N GLU A 118 15.55 22.62 -6.82
CA GLU A 118 15.37 23.62 -7.88
C GLU A 118 14.23 24.60 -7.54
N ASP A 119 13.10 24.08 -7.07
CA ASP A 119 11.93 24.88 -6.74
C ASP A 119 12.07 25.65 -5.41
N ASN A 120 13.00 25.23 -4.55
CA ASN A 120 13.22 25.67 -3.16
C ASN A 120 11.93 25.75 -2.32
N ALA A 121 10.95 24.90 -2.64
CA ALA A 121 9.64 24.85 -2.02
C ALA A 121 8.93 23.55 -2.42
N TYR A 122 7.94 23.14 -1.63
CA TYR A 122 7.06 22.04 -2.01
C TYR A 122 6.02 22.52 -3.03
N LYS A 123 6.21 22.20 -4.31
CA LYS A 123 5.35 22.62 -5.45
C LYS A 123 4.80 21.44 -6.25
N PHE A 124 4.11 20.51 -5.58
CA PHE A 124 3.42 19.37 -6.18
C PHE A 124 1.90 19.43 -6.03
#